data_AF-A0A937EXD1-F1
#
_entry.id   AF-A0A937EXD1-F1
#
_cell.length_a   1.000
_cell.length_b   1.000
_cell.length_c   1.000
_cell.angle_alpha   90.00
_cell.angle_beta   90.00
_cell.angle_gamma   90.00
#
_symmetry.space_group_name_H-M   'P 1'
#
loop_
_entity.id
_entity.type
_entity.pdbx_description
1 polymer ?
#
loop_
_entity_poly.entity_id
_entity_poly.type
_entity_poly.pdbx_seq_one_letter_code
_entity_poly.pdbx_strand_id
1 'polypeptide(L)'
;MDYTKPRFQRAFLYSKVCLSLLKYPLLFLATFLLITHYGQGVWVEIFKALVSIAFSGIMVWLIGREVWKNKHRLDLVWWVYFRSGPLTYVRAILILACTLFTAGVLGTISPDFMQMGWANWLFGYSTNVTIQPLIAIQQADEVAASTGLLQFDAGTVLTIGFWLLMILAVPFLAEIEEKIFRQGIHTWKGMVKRSITFGLAHLIMGIPLFMGLTLFVPGFLFACRYKYGYHRHLRQFQDEMQAQEAGVRASTADHAVYNAILLTSLTAMLLLL
;
A
#
# COMPACT_ATOMS: atom_id res chain seq x y z
N MET A 1 36.65 -12.79 -32.89
CA MET A 1 35.77 -11.60 -32.92
C MET A 1 35.36 -11.28 -31.50
N ASP A 2 35.84 -10.17 -30.96
CA ASP A 2 35.65 -9.75 -29.57
C ASP A 2 34.36 -8.91 -29.45
N TYR A 3 33.34 -9.48 -28.79
CA TYR A 3 31.97 -8.95 -28.70
C TYR A 3 31.69 -8.19 -27.39
N THR A 4 32.70 -7.69 -26.68
CA THR A 4 32.53 -7.23 -25.29
C THR A 4 32.36 -5.72 -25.06
N LYS A 5 32.46 -4.85 -26.08
CA LYS A 5 32.60 -3.40 -25.84
C LYS A 5 31.46 -2.40 -26.13
N PRO A 6 30.30 -2.69 -26.75
CA PRO A 6 29.30 -1.64 -27.02
C PRO A 6 28.16 -1.49 -25.98
N ARG A 7 28.04 -2.37 -24.97
CA ARG A 7 26.92 -2.30 -24.00
C ARG A 7 27.12 -1.27 -22.87
N PHE A 8 28.36 -0.94 -22.51
CA PHE A 8 28.62 -0.05 -21.37
C PHE A 8 28.39 1.43 -21.69
N GLN A 9 28.66 1.87 -22.93
CA GLN A 9 28.47 3.28 -23.32
C GLN A 9 26.98 3.68 -23.43
N ARG A 10 26.08 2.75 -23.82
CA ARG A 10 24.64 3.05 -23.86
C ARG A 10 24.08 3.22 -22.44
N ALA A 11 24.47 2.38 -21.49
CA ALA A 11 24.03 2.50 -20.10
C ALA A 11 24.42 3.85 -19.46
N PHE A 12 25.58 4.41 -19.83
CA PHE A 12 26.04 5.71 -19.34
C PHE A 12 25.32 6.92 -19.97
N LEU A 13 24.89 6.82 -21.23
CA LEU A 13 24.07 7.85 -21.87
C LEU A 13 22.64 7.87 -21.32
N TYR A 14 22.05 6.70 -21.05
CA TYR A 14 20.74 6.60 -20.41
C TYR A 14 20.74 7.15 -18.97
N SER A 15 21.84 6.98 -18.22
CA SER A 15 21.91 7.51 -16.84
C SER A 15 21.91 9.04 -16.79
N LYS A 16 22.60 9.71 -17.72
CA LYS A 16 22.61 11.19 -17.80
C LYS A 16 21.24 11.77 -18.17
N VAL A 17 20.53 11.14 -19.11
CA VAL A 17 19.18 11.57 -19.50
C VAL A 17 18.18 11.32 -18.36
N CYS A 18 18.21 10.15 -17.71
CA CYS A 18 17.36 9.87 -16.55
C CYS A 18 17.63 10.82 -15.37
N LEU A 19 18.90 11.11 -15.06
CA LEU A 19 19.25 12.07 -14.01
C LEU A 19 18.77 13.50 -14.35
N SER A 20 18.84 13.88 -15.64
CA SER A 20 18.35 15.18 -16.09
C SER A 20 16.82 15.30 -16.04
N LEU A 21 16.09 14.19 -16.14
CA LEU A 21 14.64 14.14 -16.00
C LEU A 21 14.19 14.10 -14.54
N LEU A 22 15.01 13.53 -13.64
CA LEU A 22 14.74 13.47 -12.20
C LEU A 22 15.05 14.79 -11.47
N LYS A 23 15.92 15.64 -12.01
CA LYS A 23 16.33 16.89 -11.32
C LYS A 23 15.15 17.82 -11.03
N TYR A 24 14.21 17.98 -11.96
CA TYR A 24 13.09 18.91 -11.79
C TYR A 24 12.00 18.36 -10.86
N PRO A 25 11.60 17.06 -10.94
CA PRO A 25 10.75 16.45 -9.93
C PRO A 25 11.36 16.48 -8.52
N LEU A 26 12.66 16.24 -8.38
CA LEU A 26 13.35 16.31 -7.08
C LEU A 26 13.44 17.73 -6.57
N LEU A 27 13.72 18.70 -7.44
CA LEU A 27 13.73 20.12 -7.07
C LEU A 27 12.32 20.59 -6.68
N PHE A 28 11.30 20.22 -7.47
CA PHE A 28 9.90 20.49 -7.15
C PHE A 28 9.55 19.88 -5.80
N LEU A 29 9.87 18.62 -5.56
CA LEU A 29 9.63 17.94 -4.29
C LEU A 29 10.36 18.63 -3.14
N ALA A 30 11.62 19.03 -3.32
CA ALA A 30 12.39 19.72 -2.29
C ALA A 30 11.82 21.12 -1.98
N THR A 31 11.55 21.94 -2.99
CA THR A 31 10.92 23.25 -2.84
C THR A 31 9.53 23.12 -2.20
N PHE A 32 8.78 22.12 -2.64
CA PHE A 32 7.48 21.80 -2.09
C PHE A 32 7.56 21.46 -0.60
N LEU A 33 8.45 20.55 -0.20
CA LEU A 33 8.68 20.18 1.20
C LEU A 33 9.15 21.36 2.05
N LEU A 34 9.99 22.25 1.48
CA LEU A 34 10.43 23.46 2.18
C LEU A 34 9.26 24.42 2.43
N ILE A 35 8.39 24.64 1.44
CA ILE A 35 7.21 25.49 1.58
C ILE A 35 6.23 24.89 2.60
N THR A 36 5.98 23.58 2.56
CA THR A 36 5.02 22.96 3.50
C THR A 36 5.56 22.89 4.92
N HIS A 37 6.87 22.73 5.10
CA HIS A 37 7.50 22.63 6.42
C HIS A 37 7.75 23.98 7.08
N TYR A 38 8.27 24.97 6.35
CA TYR A 38 8.63 26.28 6.90
C TYR A 38 7.64 27.39 6.58
N GLY A 39 6.76 27.18 5.60
CA GLY A 39 5.74 28.15 5.25
C GLY A 39 4.71 28.32 6.36
N GLN A 40 4.37 29.57 6.66
CA GLN A 40 3.30 29.93 7.59
C GLN A 40 2.30 30.85 6.88
N GLY A 41 1.06 30.86 7.36
CA GLY A 41 0.00 31.74 6.88
C GLY A 41 -1.04 31.06 5.99
N VAL A 42 -2.14 31.77 5.76
CA VAL A 42 -3.37 31.25 5.12
C VAL A 42 -3.10 30.65 3.74
N TRP A 43 -2.23 31.25 2.94
CA TRP A 43 -1.92 30.75 1.59
C TRP A 43 -1.20 29.40 1.60
N VAL A 44 -0.36 29.13 2.60
CA VAL A 44 0.34 27.84 2.72
C VAL A 44 -0.64 26.75 3.10
N GLU A 45 -1.59 27.04 4.01
CA GLU A 45 -2.63 26.09 4.41
C GLU A 45 -3.62 25.79 3.26
N ILE A 46 -4.04 26.82 2.51
CA ILE A 46 -4.83 26.61 1.28
C ILE A 46 -4.07 25.72 0.30
N PHE A 47 -2.79 25.98 0.10
CA PHE A 47 -1.97 25.18 -0.80
C PHE A 47 -1.85 23.72 -0.35
N LYS A 48 -1.58 23.46 0.93
CA LYS A 48 -1.56 22.11 1.51
C LYS A 48 -2.90 21.38 1.31
N ALA A 49 -4.02 22.07 1.55
CA ALA A 49 -5.35 21.53 1.34
C ALA A 49 -5.60 21.17 -0.13
N LEU A 50 -5.26 22.06 -1.08
CA LEU A 50 -5.39 21.79 -2.50
C LEU A 50 -4.55 20.60 -2.96
N VAL A 51 -3.31 20.48 -2.45
CA VAL A 51 -2.44 19.35 -2.78
C VAL A 51 -2.99 18.06 -2.19
N SER A 52 -3.48 18.09 -0.95
CA SER A 52 -4.16 16.96 -0.31
C SER A 52 -5.35 16.47 -1.15
N ILE A 53 -6.24 17.39 -1.56
CA ILE A 53 -7.41 17.08 -2.41
C ILE A 53 -6.96 16.49 -3.75
N ALA A 54 -5.97 17.10 -4.40
CA ALA A 54 -5.46 16.63 -5.68
C ALA A 54 -4.87 15.20 -5.59
N PHE A 55 -4.06 14.93 -4.56
CA PHE A 55 -3.51 13.60 -4.32
C PHE A 55 -4.61 12.58 -4.03
N SER A 56 -5.59 12.92 -3.19
CA SER A 56 -6.75 12.06 -2.90
C SER A 56 -7.53 11.74 -4.17
N GLY A 57 -7.82 12.73 -5.01
CA GLY A 57 -8.51 12.54 -6.29
C GLY A 57 -7.73 11.62 -7.25
N ILE A 58 -6.41 11.82 -7.36
CA ILE A 58 -5.53 10.95 -8.16
C ILE A 58 -5.55 9.53 -7.62
N MET A 59 -5.48 9.33 -6.30
CA MET A 59 -5.52 8.00 -5.69
C MET A 59 -6.84 7.29 -5.95
N VAL A 60 -7.97 7.96 -5.71
CA VAL A 60 -9.30 7.41 -6.03
C VAL A 60 -9.40 7.02 -7.50
N TRP A 61 -8.91 7.88 -8.40
CA TRP A 61 -8.87 7.58 -9.84
C TRP A 61 -7.99 6.37 -10.17
N LEU A 62 -6.79 6.26 -9.59
CA LEU A 62 -5.89 5.12 -9.81
C LEU A 62 -6.50 3.80 -9.34
N ILE A 63 -7.13 3.80 -8.16
CA ILE A 63 -7.82 2.63 -7.61
C ILE A 63 -9.02 2.26 -8.48
N GLY A 64 -9.85 3.25 -8.84
CA GLY A 64 -10.98 3.07 -9.77
C GLY A 64 -10.55 2.51 -11.11
N ARG A 65 -9.44 3.00 -11.67
CA ARG A 65 -8.84 2.51 -12.91
C ARG A 65 -8.40 1.06 -12.78
N GLU A 66 -7.80 0.67 -11.66
CA GLU A 66 -7.35 -0.71 -11.44
C GLU A 66 -8.54 -1.68 -11.33
N VAL A 67 -9.60 -1.31 -10.61
CA VAL A 67 -10.85 -2.09 -10.56
C VAL A 67 -11.47 -2.21 -11.94
N TRP A 68 -11.56 -1.11 -12.69
CA TRP A 68 -12.12 -1.12 -14.04
C TRP A 68 -11.33 -2.00 -15.01
N LYS A 69 -9.99 -1.89 -14.99
CA LYS A 69 -9.10 -2.71 -15.82
C LYS A 69 -9.26 -4.20 -15.53
N ASN A 70 -9.50 -4.57 -14.27
CA ASN A 70 -9.67 -5.95 -13.82
C ASN A 70 -11.14 -6.39 -13.66
N LYS A 71 -12.11 -5.65 -14.22
CA LYS A 71 -13.55 -5.96 -14.07
C LYS A 71 -13.96 -7.35 -14.57
N HIS A 72 -13.18 -7.94 -15.47
CA HIS A 72 -13.39 -9.31 -15.98
C HIS A 72 -12.86 -10.39 -15.03
N ARG A 73 -12.13 -10.01 -13.97
CA ARG A 73 -11.51 -10.89 -12.96
C ARG A 73 -12.17 -10.74 -11.59
N LEU A 74 -13.43 -10.30 -11.52
CA LEU A 74 -14.16 -10.19 -10.26
C LEU A 74 -14.39 -11.55 -9.58
N ASP A 75 -14.21 -12.65 -10.32
CA ASP A 75 -14.13 -14.00 -9.76
C ASP A 75 -12.98 -14.15 -8.75
N LEU A 76 -11.87 -13.42 -8.91
CA LEU A 76 -10.79 -13.38 -7.92
C LEU A 76 -11.28 -12.76 -6.61
N VAL A 77 -11.98 -11.63 -6.68
CA VAL A 77 -12.55 -10.94 -5.50
C VAL A 77 -13.52 -11.87 -4.77
N TRP A 78 -14.44 -12.49 -5.53
CA TRP A 78 -15.38 -13.47 -4.98
C TRP A 78 -14.66 -14.66 -4.34
N TRP A 79 -13.63 -15.18 -5.02
CA TRP A 79 -12.87 -16.32 -4.53
C TRP A 79 -12.13 -15.98 -3.23
N VAL A 80 -11.46 -14.82 -3.17
CA VAL A 80 -10.70 -14.36 -2.00
C VAL A 80 -11.62 -14.22 -0.78
N TYR A 81 -12.75 -13.53 -0.91
CA TYR A 81 -13.58 -13.23 0.26
C TYR A 81 -14.54 -14.38 0.63
N PHE A 82 -15.07 -15.12 -0.35
CA PHE A 82 -16.13 -16.09 -0.07
C PHE A 82 -15.69 -17.56 -0.21
N ARG A 83 -14.65 -17.87 -1.00
CA ARG A 83 -14.22 -19.26 -1.24
C ARG A 83 -12.91 -19.67 -0.54
N SER A 84 -12.13 -18.72 -0.03
CA SER A 84 -10.87 -19.02 0.70
C SER A 84 -11.07 -19.77 2.02
N GLY A 85 -12.31 -19.81 2.52
CA GLY A 85 -12.69 -20.48 3.76
C GLY A 85 -12.30 -19.74 5.05
N PRO A 86 -12.88 -20.13 6.20
CA PRO A 86 -12.73 -19.43 7.47
C PRO A 86 -11.28 -19.43 8.00
N LEU A 87 -10.49 -20.45 7.69
CA LEU A 87 -9.09 -20.53 8.11
C LEU A 87 -8.24 -19.37 7.56
N THR A 88 -8.61 -18.81 6.40
CA THR A 88 -7.94 -17.65 5.82
C THR A 88 -8.15 -16.40 6.66
N TYR A 89 -9.38 -16.21 7.17
CA TYR A 89 -9.69 -15.12 8.10
C TYR A 89 -9.00 -15.29 9.45
N VAL A 90 -8.96 -16.49 10.00
CA VAL A 90 -8.21 -16.76 11.25
C VAL A 90 -6.74 -16.42 11.08
N ARG A 91 -6.10 -16.85 9.99
CA ARG A 91 -4.70 -16.49 9.72
C ARG A 91 -4.53 -14.98 9.55
N ALA A 92 -5.40 -14.33 8.78
CA ALA A 92 -5.33 -12.88 8.57
C ALA A 92 -5.46 -12.10 9.90
N ILE A 93 -6.36 -12.51 10.80
CA ILE A 93 -6.50 -11.91 12.14
C ILE A 93 -5.24 -12.12 12.96
N LEU A 94 -4.65 -13.32 12.96
CA LEU A 94 -3.39 -13.58 13.67
C LEU A 94 -2.23 -12.75 13.11
N ILE A 95 -2.13 -12.64 11.78
CA ILE A 95 -1.13 -11.79 11.11
C ILE A 95 -1.35 -10.33 11.50
N LEU A 96 -2.60 -9.86 11.56
CA LEU A 96 -2.95 -8.50 12.02
C LEU A 96 -2.56 -8.28 13.48
N ALA A 97 -2.89 -9.20 14.38
CA ALA A 97 -2.47 -9.12 15.77
C ALA A 97 -0.94 -9.04 15.91
N CYS A 98 -0.19 -9.89 15.20
CA CYS A 98 1.27 -9.82 15.18
C CYS A 98 1.79 -8.49 14.63
N THR A 99 1.14 -7.96 13.58
CA THR A 99 1.55 -6.69 12.95
C THR A 99 1.31 -5.52 13.90
N LEU A 100 0.13 -5.44 14.53
CA LEU A 100 -0.21 -4.40 15.50
C LEU A 100 0.66 -4.49 16.75
N PHE A 101 0.93 -5.69 17.26
CA PHE A 101 1.87 -5.90 18.36
C PHE A 101 3.27 -5.39 18.00
N THR A 102 3.79 -5.76 16.84
CA THR A 102 5.10 -5.30 16.37
C THR A 102 5.13 -3.79 16.15
N ALA A 103 4.07 -3.20 15.59
CA ALA A 103 3.92 -1.75 15.46
C ALA A 103 3.96 -1.06 16.83
N GLY A 104 3.25 -1.59 17.83
CA GLY A 104 3.24 -1.05 19.19
C GLY A 104 4.62 -1.10 19.85
N VAL A 105 5.32 -2.24 19.75
CA VAL A 105 6.68 -2.38 20.29
C VAL A 105 7.66 -1.46 19.57
N LEU A 106 7.65 -1.42 18.23
CA LEU A 106 8.55 -0.55 17.48
C LEU A 106 8.22 0.92 17.70
N GLY A 107 6.95 1.29 17.80
CA GLY A 107 6.53 2.67 18.04
C GLY A 107 7.02 3.24 19.37
N THR A 108 7.16 2.40 20.41
CA THR A 108 7.65 2.88 21.73
C THR A 108 9.16 3.00 21.81
N ILE A 109 9.91 2.25 21.01
CA ILE A 109 11.38 2.24 21.05
C ILE A 109 12.04 2.99 19.88
N SER A 110 11.28 3.31 18.84
CA SER A 110 11.83 3.94 17.64
C SER A 110 12.07 5.43 17.88
N PRO A 111 13.24 5.96 17.50
CA PRO A 111 13.51 7.39 17.56
C PRO A 111 12.59 8.17 16.63
N ASP A 112 12.36 9.45 16.95
CA ASP A 112 11.39 10.33 16.26
C ASP A 112 11.55 10.34 14.72
N PHE A 113 12.79 10.32 14.22
CA PHE A 113 13.04 10.33 12.78
C PHE A 113 12.49 9.10 12.06
N MET A 114 12.35 7.95 12.76
CA MET A 114 11.77 6.74 12.19
C MET A 114 10.23 6.76 12.20
N GLN A 115 9.64 7.59 13.06
CA GLN A 115 8.18 7.78 13.18
C GLN A 115 7.62 8.72 12.11
N MET A 116 8.49 9.47 11.44
CA MET A 116 8.12 10.37 10.35
C MET A 116 8.18 9.65 8.99
N GLY A 117 7.09 9.72 8.24
CA GLY A 117 7.06 9.43 6.81
C GLY A 117 7.04 10.73 6.00
N TRP A 118 7.40 10.67 4.71
CA TRP A 118 7.35 11.88 3.87
C TRP A 118 5.91 12.40 3.68
N ALA A 119 4.91 11.51 3.81
CA ALA A 119 3.50 11.90 3.76
C ALA A 119 3.10 12.80 4.95
N ASN A 120 3.72 12.62 6.13
CA ASN A 120 3.47 13.49 7.28
C ASN A 120 3.85 14.96 6.96
N TRP A 121 4.93 15.19 6.22
CA TRP A 121 5.35 16.54 5.84
C TRP A 121 4.44 17.19 4.81
N LEU A 122 3.71 16.38 4.05
CA LEU A 122 2.82 16.84 2.99
C LEU A 122 1.38 17.02 3.49
N PHE A 123 0.86 16.07 4.27
CA PHE A 123 -0.54 16.04 4.70
C PHE A 123 -0.74 16.38 6.18
N GLY A 124 0.33 16.57 6.95
CA GLY A 124 0.30 16.87 8.39
C GLY A 124 -0.07 15.69 9.28
N TYR A 125 -1.12 14.95 8.91
CA TYR A 125 -1.76 13.93 9.77
C TYR A 125 -1.70 12.52 9.19
N SER A 126 -1.47 12.38 7.88
CA SER A 126 -1.46 11.08 7.23
C SER A 126 -0.06 10.49 7.11
N THR A 127 0.07 9.28 7.62
CA THR A 127 1.25 8.43 7.45
C THR A 127 1.16 7.53 6.22
N ASN A 128 0.08 7.60 5.42
CA ASN A 128 -0.09 6.73 4.26
C ASN A 128 -0.97 7.36 3.17
N VAL A 129 -0.42 7.47 1.96
CA VAL A 129 -1.09 8.04 0.79
C VAL A 129 -2.37 7.26 0.41
N THR A 130 -2.44 5.95 0.67
CA THR A 130 -3.63 5.14 0.31
C THR A 130 -4.86 5.45 1.16
N ILE A 131 -4.67 5.93 2.39
CA ILE A 131 -5.78 6.32 3.29
C ILE A 131 -6.06 7.82 3.24
N GLN A 132 -5.23 8.60 2.54
CA GLN A 132 -5.41 10.04 2.41
C GLN A 132 -6.80 10.46 1.90
N PRO A 133 -7.45 9.73 0.96
CA PRO A 133 -8.82 10.04 0.57
C PRO A 133 -9.81 10.02 1.75
N LEU A 134 -9.69 9.06 2.67
CA LEU A 134 -10.57 8.98 3.84
C LEU A 134 -10.39 10.17 4.78
N ILE A 135 -9.13 10.54 5.06
CA ILE A 135 -8.81 11.69 5.91
C ILE A 135 -9.31 12.99 5.26
N ALA A 136 -9.11 13.15 3.94
CA ALA A 136 -9.58 14.31 3.21
C ALA A 136 -11.13 14.42 3.21
N ILE A 137 -11.84 13.29 3.12
CA ILE A 137 -13.31 13.26 3.23
C ILE A 137 -13.75 13.76 4.61
N GLN A 138 -13.16 13.24 5.69
CA GLN A 138 -13.50 13.66 7.06
C GLN A 138 -13.24 15.14 7.30
N GLN A 139 -12.07 15.65 6.89
CA GLN A 139 -11.75 17.08 7.02
C GLN A 139 -12.73 17.97 6.25
N ALA A 140 -13.14 17.55 5.05
CA ALA A 140 -14.13 18.28 4.28
C ALA A 140 -15.51 18.26 4.93
N ASP A 141 -15.89 17.13 5.53
CA ASP A 141 -17.18 16.96 6.22
C ASP A 141 -17.26 17.79 7.50
N GLU A 142 -16.19 17.84 8.31
CA GLU A 142 -16.11 18.71 9.49
C GLU A 142 -16.29 20.19 9.13
N VAL A 143 -15.63 20.65 8.06
CA VAL A 143 -15.78 22.03 7.57
C VAL A 143 -17.21 22.26 7.08
N ALA A 144 -17.78 21.35 6.30
CA ALA A 144 -19.15 21.45 5.81
C ALA A 144 -20.16 21.54 6.96
N ALA A 145 -20.04 20.66 7.96
CA ALA A 145 -20.90 20.63 9.14
C ALA A 145 -20.82 21.96 9.90
N SER A 146 -19.62 22.53 10.06
CA SER A 146 -19.43 23.81 10.76
C SER A 146 -20.11 25.01 10.08
N THR A 147 -20.34 24.92 8.77
CA THR A 147 -21.00 25.98 7.99
C THR A 147 -22.53 25.85 7.92
N GLY A 148 -23.09 24.72 8.36
CA GLY A 148 -24.53 24.43 8.24
C GLY A 148 -25.03 24.33 6.78
N LEU A 149 -24.13 24.27 5.80
CA LEU A 149 -24.46 24.25 4.37
C LEU A 149 -24.99 22.90 3.88
N LEU A 150 -24.78 21.82 4.63
CA LEU A 150 -25.19 20.46 4.26
C LEU A 150 -26.05 19.83 5.37
N GLN A 151 -27.31 19.53 5.04
CA GLN A 151 -28.18 18.65 5.86
C GLN A 151 -27.96 17.16 5.53
N PHE A 152 -27.13 16.87 4.52
CA PHE A 152 -26.83 15.53 4.02
C PHE A 152 -25.43 15.12 4.46
N ASP A 153 -25.32 13.93 5.05
CA ASP A 153 -24.05 13.32 5.49
C ASP A 153 -23.25 12.80 4.27
N ALA A 154 -22.71 13.74 3.51
CA ALA A 154 -21.87 13.44 2.36
C ALA A 154 -20.59 12.71 2.77
N GLY A 155 -20.03 13.01 3.96
CA GLY A 155 -18.87 12.36 4.53
C GLY A 155 -19.05 10.84 4.65
N THR A 156 -20.16 10.39 5.24
CA THR A 156 -20.46 8.96 5.36
C THR A 156 -20.60 8.29 4.00
N VAL A 157 -21.34 8.90 3.07
CA VAL A 157 -21.54 8.30 1.73
C VAL A 157 -20.22 8.17 0.97
N LEU A 158 -19.39 9.20 1.00
CA LEU A 158 -18.07 9.17 0.35
C LEU A 158 -17.13 8.15 1.03
N THR A 159 -17.16 8.06 2.36
CA THR A 159 -16.38 7.09 3.14
C THR A 159 -16.76 5.65 2.78
N ILE A 160 -18.06 5.33 2.77
CA ILE A 160 -18.57 4.00 2.37
C ILE A 160 -18.23 3.71 0.89
N GLY A 161 -18.41 4.70 0.01
CA GLY A 161 -18.10 4.57 -1.41
C GLY A 161 -16.62 4.26 -1.66
N PHE A 162 -15.71 4.97 -0.98
CA PHE A 162 -14.28 4.70 -1.06
C PHE A 162 -13.91 3.34 -0.46
N TRP A 163 -14.49 2.97 0.68
CA TRP A 163 -14.30 1.65 1.29
C TRP A 163 -14.71 0.53 0.33
N LEU A 164 -15.90 0.61 -0.28
CA LEU A 164 -16.36 -0.39 -1.27
C LEU A 164 -15.40 -0.49 -2.45
N LEU A 165 -14.96 0.65 -2.99
CA LEU A 165 -14.01 0.70 -4.09
C LEU A 165 -12.69 0.00 -3.71
N MET A 166 -12.19 0.25 -2.50
CA MET A 166 -10.96 -0.37 -2.00
C MET A 166 -11.13 -1.87 -1.74
N ILE A 167 -12.26 -2.32 -1.17
CA ILE A 167 -12.54 -3.76 -0.98
C ILE A 167 -12.54 -4.50 -2.32
N LEU A 168 -13.03 -3.88 -3.40
CA LEU A 168 -12.94 -4.45 -4.74
C LEU A 168 -11.50 -4.45 -5.29
N ALA A 169 -10.70 -3.43 -4.99
CA ALA A 169 -9.35 -3.27 -5.52
C ALA A 169 -8.30 -4.15 -4.82
N VAL A 170 -8.44 -4.36 -3.50
CA VAL A 170 -7.44 -4.99 -2.63
C VAL A 170 -6.99 -6.37 -3.14
N PRO A 171 -7.87 -7.28 -3.60
CA PRO A 171 -7.43 -8.57 -4.14
C PRO A 171 -6.51 -8.46 -5.35
N PHE A 172 -6.74 -7.49 -6.24
CA PHE A 172 -5.91 -7.27 -7.42
C PHE A 172 -4.54 -6.69 -7.05
N LEU A 173 -4.53 -5.69 -6.17
CA LEU A 173 -3.30 -5.07 -5.67
C LEU A 173 -2.43 -6.09 -4.92
N ALA A 174 -3.05 -6.88 -4.03
CA ALA A 174 -2.36 -7.95 -3.31
C ALA A 174 -1.76 -8.98 -4.28
N GLU A 175 -2.49 -9.40 -5.32
CA GLU A 175 -1.95 -10.35 -6.31
C GLU A 175 -0.72 -9.80 -7.04
N ILE A 176 -0.73 -8.52 -7.42
CA ILE A 176 0.41 -7.86 -8.05
C ILE A 176 1.62 -7.86 -7.11
N GLU A 177 1.43 -7.46 -5.87
CA GLU A 177 2.49 -7.45 -4.86
C GLU A 177 3.04 -8.87 -4.58
N GLU A 178 2.16 -9.86 -4.47
CA GLU A 178 2.57 -11.24 -4.24
C GLU A 178 3.37 -11.81 -5.42
N LYS A 179 3.00 -11.48 -6.66
CA LYS A 179 3.81 -11.83 -7.84
C LYS A 179 5.18 -11.17 -7.83
N ILE A 180 5.26 -9.86 -7.50
CA ILE A 180 6.52 -9.10 -7.51
C ILE A 180 7.49 -9.61 -6.44
N PHE A 181 7.01 -9.86 -5.24
CA PHE A 181 7.87 -10.08 -4.08
C PHE A 181 8.06 -11.56 -3.73
N ARG A 182 7.15 -12.47 -4.12
CA ARG A 182 7.13 -13.86 -3.61
C ARG A 182 7.32 -14.90 -4.70
N GLN A 183 6.80 -14.68 -5.91
CA GLN A 183 6.93 -15.65 -7.00
C GLN A 183 8.40 -16.00 -7.29
N GLY A 184 8.70 -17.29 -7.38
CA GLY A 184 10.05 -17.84 -7.56
C GLY A 184 10.93 -17.86 -6.32
N ILE A 185 10.42 -17.50 -5.14
CA ILE A 185 11.24 -17.38 -3.92
C ILE A 185 10.93 -18.53 -2.94
N HIS A 186 11.83 -19.53 -2.90
CA HIS A 186 11.62 -20.75 -2.12
C HIS A 186 12.59 -20.93 -0.94
N THR A 187 13.70 -20.18 -0.93
CA THR A 187 14.71 -20.27 0.13
C THR A 187 14.38 -19.31 1.28
N TRP A 188 14.69 -19.71 2.52
CA TRP A 188 14.47 -18.87 3.70
C TRP A 188 15.20 -17.53 3.61
N LYS A 189 16.46 -17.55 3.16
CA LYS A 189 17.24 -16.32 2.93
C LYS A 189 16.57 -15.41 1.89
N GLY A 190 16.05 -15.97 0.81
CA GLY A 190 15.30 -15.23 -0.21
C GLY A 190 14.03 -14.61 0.34
N MET A 191 13.26 -15.37 1.13
CA MET A 191 12.05 -14.89 1.79
C MET A 191 12.35 -13.70 2.71
N VAL A 192 13.32 -13.82 3.61
CA VAL A 192 13.71 -12.72 4.52
C VAL A 192 14.10 -11.47 3.73
N LYS A 193 14.95 -11.60 2.71
CA LYS A 193 15.38 -10.46 1.88
C LYS A 193 14.20 -9.78 1.18
N ARG A 194 13.27 -10.57 0.64
CA ARG A 194 12.08 -10.04 -0.06
C ARG A 194 11.08 -9.41 0.90
N SER A 195 10.91 -9.94 2.10
CA SER A 195 10.05 -9.35 3.13
C SER A 195 10.60 -8.02 3.66
N ILE A 196 11.92 -7.88 3.79
CA ILE A 196 12.54 -6.58 4.11
C ILE A 196 12.29 -5.59 2.97
N THR A 197 12.53 -6.01 1.73
CA THR A 197 12.31 -5.16 0.55
C THR A 197 10.84 -4.74 0.42
N PHE A 198 9.91 -5.64 0.73
CA PHE A 198 8.47 -5.38 0.76
C PHE A 198 8.14 -4.27 1.77
N GLY A 199 8.62 -4.39 3.01
CA GLY A 199 8.41 -3.35 4.03
C GLY A 199 9.00 -1.99 3.63
N LEU A 200 10.23 -1.98 3.10
CA LEU A 200 10.89 -0.75 2.64
C LEU A 200 10.23 -0.13 1.40
N ALA A 201 9.65 -0.92 0.51
CA ALA A 201 8.92 -0.41 -0.65
C ALA A 201 7.71 0.45 -0.24
N HIS A 202 7.13 0.19 0.94
CA HIS A 202 6.01 0.97 1.45
C HIS A 202 6.39 2.39 1.90
N LEU A 203 7.67 2.67 2.08
CA LEU A 203 8.14 4.06 2.27
C LEU A 203 7.74 4.96 1.09
N ILE A 204 7.63 4.39 -0.11
CA ILE A 204 7.16 5.10 -1.31
C ILE A 204 5.72 5.56 -1.14
N MET A 205 4.92 4.88 -0.32
CA MET A 205 3.52 5.22 -0.03
C MET A 205 3.38 6.22 1.12
N GLY A 206 4.49 6.79 1.61
CA GLY A 206 4.47 7.75 2.70
C GLY A 206 4.56 7.13 4.09
N ILE A 207 4.62 5.80 4.17
CA ILE A 207 4.68 5.06 5.42
C ILE A 207 6.00 5.37 6.17
N PRO A 208 5.96 5.68 7.47
CA PRO A 208 7.15 5.88 8.29
C PRO A 208 8.08 4.67 8.30
N LEU A 209 9.38 4.89 8.53
CA LEU A 209 10.37 3.81 8.52
C LEU A 209 10.08 2.72 9.55
N PHE A 210 9.65 3.07 10.76
CA PHE A 210 9.33 2.03 11.75
C PHE A 210 8.18 1.14 11.30
N MET A 211 7.14 1.71 10.66
CA MET A 211 6.03 0.94 10.09
C MET A 211 6.48 0.11 8.88
N GLY A 212 7.38 0.63 8.05
CA GLY A 212 8.03 -0.15 7.00
C GLY A 212 8.77 -1.38 7.55
N LEU A 213 9.46 -1.22 8.69
CA LEU A 213 10.07 -2.35 9.41
C LEU A 213 9.02 -3.28 10.02
N THR A 214 7.90 -2.76 10.55
CA THR A 214 6.78 -3.60 11.01
C THR A 214 6.23 -4.48 9.89
N LEU A 215 6.08 -3.94 8.67
CA LEU A 215 5.55 -4.65 7.51
C LEU A 215 6.44 -5.82 7.03
N PHE A 216 7.68 -5.92 7.53
CA PHE A 216 8.49 -7.13 7.39
C PHE A 216 7.75 -8.38 7.90
N VAL A 217 7.06 -8.27 9.04
CA VAL A 217 6.40 -9.40 9.71
C VAL A 217 5.28 -10.00 8.86
N PRO A 218 4.21 -9.25 8.48
CA PRO A 218 3.19 -9.80 7.58
C PRO A 218 3.80 -10.21 6.24
N GLY A 219 4.76 -9.43 5.73
CA GLY A 219 5.45 -9.74 4.48
C GLY A 219 6.21 -11.07 4.50
N PHE A 220 6.70 -11.52 5.65
CA PHE A 220 7.34 -12.83 5.84
C PHE A 220 6.32 -13.94 6.02
N LEU A 221 5.25 -13.70 6.77
CA LEU A 221 4.16 -14.66 6.96
C LEU A 221 3.45 -14.97 5.63
N PHE A 222 3.25 -13.97 4.76
CA PHE A 222 2.76 -14.19 3.40
C PHE A 222 3.72 -15.02 2.55
N ALA A 223 5.05 -14.81 2.69
CA ALA A 223 6.05 -15.64 2.01
C ALA A 223 6.01 -17.10 2.49
N CYS A 224 5.79 -17.34 3.78
CA CYS A 224 5.57 -18.68 4.33
C CYS A 224 4.32 -19.33 3.72
N ARG A 225 3.24 -18.56 3.58
CA ARG A 225 1.99 -19.03 2.97
C ARG A 225 2.18 -19.39 1.50
N TYR A 226 2.85 -18.52 0.75
CA TYR A 226 3.23 -18.74 -0.64
C TYR A 226 4.03 -20.05 -0.79
N LYS A 227 5.09 -20.22 0.03
CA LYS A 227 5.94 -21.40 0.01
C LYS A 227 5.17 -22.69 0.33
N TYR A 228 4.25 -22.64 1.29
CA TYR A 228 3.37 -23.77 1.61
C TYR A 228 2.46 -24.13 0.43
N GLY A 229 1.78 -23.14 -0.17
CA GLY A 229 0.90 -23.35 -1.32
C GLY A 229 1.64 -23.96 -2.50
N TYR A 230 2.81 -23.40 -2.81
CA TYR A 230 3.73 -23.89 -3.83
C TYR A 230 4.10 -25.37 -3.62
N HIS A 231 4.70 -25.71 -2.48
CA HIS A 231 5.16 -27.08 -2.24
C HIS A 231 4.03 -28.10 -2.08
N ARG A 232 2.85 -27.68 -1.62
CA ARG A 232 1.68 -28.57 -1.59
C ARG A 232 1.26 -28.93 -3.01
N HIS A 233 1.15 -27.94 -3.89
CA HIS A 233 0.67 -28.16 -5.25
C HIS A 233 1.71 -28.89 -6.11
N LEU A 234 2.99 -28.52 -5.99
CA LEU A 234 4.10 -29.22 -6.67
C LEU A 234 4.15 -30.70 -6.32
N ARG A 235 3.93 -31.06 -5.04
CA ARG A 235 3.89 -32.47 -4.62
C ARG A 235 2.71 -33.25 -5.21
N GLN A 236 1.60 -32.59 -5.47
CA GLN A 236 0.38 -33.25 -5.93
C GLN A 236 0.32 -33.39 -7.46
N PHE A 237 0.80 -32.39 -8.20
CA PHE A 237 0.63 -32.34 -9.67
C PHE A 237 1.95 -32.35 -10.45
N GLN A 238 3.09 -32.17 -9.77
CA GLN A 238 4.43 -32.12 -10.39
C GLN A 238 4.57 -31.05 -11.50
N ASP A 239 3.73 -30.03 -11.49
CA ASP A 239 3.79 -28.88 -12.40
C ASP A 239 4.29 -27.64 -11.64
N GLU A 240 5.47 -27.16 -12.01
CA GLU A 240 6.09 -26.00 -11.37
C GLU A 240 5.33 -24.70 -11.65
N MET A 241 4.83 -24.51 -12.87
CA MET A 241 4.10 -23.29 -13.25
C MET A 241 2.80 -23.19 -12.46
N GLN A 242 2.02 -24.27 -12.43
CA GLN A 242 0.79 -24.31 -11.63
C GLN A 242 1.12 -24.13 -10.14
N ALA A 243 2.20 -24.76 -9.63
CA ALA A 243 2.62 -24.58 -8.26
C ALA A 243 2.96 -23.13 -7.90
N GLN A 244 3.62 -22.39 -8.80
CA GLN A 244 3.89 -20.96 -8.64
C GLN A 244 2.58 -20.17 -8.48
N GLU A 245 1.62 -20.42 -9.37
CA GLU A 245 0.31 -19.77 -9.33
C GLU A 245 -0.47 -20.11 -8.06
N ALA A 246 -0.46 -21.37 -7.62
CA ALA A 246 -1.11 -21.78 -6.38
C ALA A 246 -0.46 -21.14 -5.15
N GLY A 247 0.87 -20.99 -5.14
CA GLY A 247 1.58 -20.25 -4.11
C GLY A 247 1.14 -18.79 -4.06
N VAL A 248 1.19 -18.09 -5.20
CA VAL A 248 0.76 -16.68 -5.31
C VAL A 248 -0.69 -16.54 -4.88
N ARG A 249 -1.58 -17.41 -5.36
CA ARG A 249 -3.01 -17.36 -5.04
C ARG A 249 -3.26 -17.56 -3.54
N ALA A 250 -2.53 -18.49 -2.91
CA ALA A 250 -2.64 -18.76 -1.48
C ALA A 250 -2.20 -17.58 -0.62
N SER A 251 -1.10 -16.90 -0.96
CA SER A 251 -0.64 -15.71 -0.23
C SER A 251 -1.47 -14.48 -0.55
N THR A 252 -1.96 -14.33 -1.78
CA THR A 252 -2.90 -13.27 -2.19
C THR A 252 -4.16 -13.29 -1.35
N ALA A 253 -4.72 -14.48 -1.09
CA ALA A 253 -5.90 -14.62 -0.24
C ALA A 253 -5.65 -14.10 1.19
N ASP A 254 -4.57 -14.54 1.83
CA ASP A 254 -4.22 -14.13 3.20
C ASP A 254 -3.93 -12.63 3.26
N HIS A 255 -3.19 -12.09 2.28
CA HIS A 255 -2.83 -10.68 2.19
C HIS A 255 -4.07 -9.80 1.95
N ALA A 256 -4.92 -10.15 0.99
CA ALA A 256 -6.11 -9.39 0.66
C ALA A 256 -7.14 -9.40 1.81
N VAL A 257 -7.33 -10.54 2.49
CA VAL A 257 -8.22 -10.60 3.66
C VAL A 257 -7.64 -9.82 4.84
N TYR A 258 -6.32 -9.91 5.08
CA TYR A 258 -5.63 -9.07 6.07
C TYR A 258 -5.87 -7.58 5.82
N ASN A 259 -5.67 -7.11 4.58
CA ASN A 259 -5.89 -5.70 4.22
C ASN A 259 -7.37 -5.31 4.32
N ALA A 260 -8.29 -6.20 3.93
CA ALA A 260 -9.73 -5.95 4.03
C ALA A 260 -10.19 -5.80 5.48
N ILE A 261 -9.69 -6.63 6.40
CA ILE A 261 -10.00 -6.52 7.84
C ILE A 261 -9.47 -5.18 8.35
N LEU A 262 -8.20 -4.86 8.11
CA LEU A 262 -7.59 -3.60 8.56
C LEU A 262 -8.37 -2.38 8.04
N LEU A 263 -8.67 -2.36 6.74
CA LEU A 263 -9.41 -1.26 6.10
C LEU A 263 -10.84 -1.15 6.63
N THR A 264 -11.53 -2.27 6.84
CA THR A 264 -12.90 -2.28 7.35
C THR A 264 -12.93 -1.82 8.80
N SER A 265 -11.99 -2.27 9.64
CA SER A 265 -11.86 -1.80 11.03
C SER A 265 -11.57 -0.30 11.10
N LEU A 266 -10.67 0.20 10.24
CA LEU A 266 -10.39 1.64 10.13
C LEU A 266 -11.65 2.40 9.73
N THR A 267 -12.32 2.00 8.65
CA THR A 267 -13.54 2.65 8.15
C THR A 267 -14.63 2.65 9.21
N ALA A 268 -14.84 1.54 9.90
CA ALA A 268 -15.82 1.43 10.98
C ALA A 268 -15.50 2.39 12.13
N MET A 269 -14.22 2.49 12.53
CA MET A 269 -13.80 3.44 13.56
C MET A 269 -14.06 4.89 13.12
N LEU A 270 -13.77 5.23 11.86
CA LEU A 270 -14.00 6.58 11.32
C LEU A 270 -15.48 6.97 11.25
N LEU A 271 -16.39 6.01 11.07
CA LEU A 271 -17.83 6.24 11.05
C LEU A 271 -18.49 6.27 12.44
N LEU A 272 -17.76 5.85 13.48
CA LEU A 272 -18.26 5.79 14.87
C LEU A 272 -17.76 6.97 15.73
N LEU A 273 -16.75 7.69 15.26
CA LEU A 273 -16.23 8.92 15.88
C LEU A 273 -17.04 10.12 15.40
#